data_AF-A0A7S3FE79-F1
#
_entry.id   AF-A0A7S3FE79-F1
#
_cell.length_a   1.000
_cell.length_b   1.000
_cell.length_c   1.000
_cell.angle_alpha   90.00
_cell.angle_beta   90.00
_cell.angle_gamma   90.00
#
_symmetry.space_group_name_H-M   'P 1'
#
loop_
_entity.id
_entity.type
_entity.pdbx_description
1 polymer ?
#
loop_
_entity_poly.entity_id
_entity_poly.type
_entity_poly.pdbx_seq_one_letter_code
_entity_poly.pdbx_strand_id
1 'polypeptide(L)'
;MNGAKLAQGRGALEPLGRLRELVLCKEPWLLREFFPAALELAVAPAVEVRLWLVAFVDDVAKRHGQYVQSALPALSLLVSDASPKVGKKALAVVGKLVRVAMAQLVGLVSPSPSEEEAPKLWE
;
A
#
# COMPACT_ATOMS: atom_id res chain seq x y z
N MET A 1 -6.22 14.54 -11.49
CA MET A 1 -6.94 13.38 -12.07
C MET A 1 -8.43 13.51 -11.75
N ASN A 2 -9.32 13.40 -12.74
CA ASN A 2 -10.76 13.34 -12.47
C ASN A 2 -11.11 11.91 -12.01
N GLY A 3 -11.08 11.64 -10.70
CA GLY A 3 -11.34 10.31 -10.11
C GLY A 3 -12.65 9.66 -10.61
N ALA A 4 -13.63 10.48 -10.99
CA ALA A 4 -14.90 10.05 -11.59
C ALA A 4 -14.75 9.31 -12.94
N LYS A 5 -13.71 9.58 -13.73
CA LYS A 5 -13.49 8.93 -15.05
C LYS A 5 -12.87 7.53 -14.93
N LEU A 6 -12.13 7.26 -13.85
CA LEU A 6 -11.51 5.95 -13.59
C LEU A 6 -12.45 5.00 -12.82
N ALA A 7 -13.59 5.49 -12.32
CA ALA A 7 -14.53 4.69 -11.54
C ALA A 7 -15.55 3.92 -12.41
N GLN A 8 -15.63 4.19 -13.73
CA GLN A 8 -16.68 3.65 -14.59
C GLN A 8 -16.23 2.42 -15.39
N GLY A 9 -16.31 1.25 -14.75
CA GLY A 9 -16.30 -0.06 -15.41
C GLY A 9 -14.94 -0.63 -15.82
N ARG A 10 -14.95 -1.81 -16.48
CA ARG A 10 -13.74 -2.56 -16.89
C ARG A 10 -12.74 -1.73 -17.72
N GLY A 11 -13.20 -0.70 -18.43
CA GLY A 11 -12.35 0.21 -19.20
C GLY A 11 -11.37 1.03 -18.36
N ALA A 12 -11.55 1.09 -17.03
CA ALA A 12 -10.63 1.76 -16.12
C ALA A 12 -9.34 0.97 -15.84
N LEU A 13 -9.35 -0.36 -16.01
CA LEU A 13 -8.22 -1.21 -15.60
C LEU A 13 -6.96 -0.98 -16.44
N GLU A 14 -7.11 -0.64 -17.72
CA GLU A 14 -5.96 -0.40 -18.60
C GLU A 14 -5.25 0.93 -18.26
N PRO A 15 -5.93 2.08 -18.11
CA PRO A 15 -5.31 3.29 -17.55
C PRO A 15 -4.68 3.07 -16.17
N LEU A 16 -5.35 2.32 -15.28
CA LEU A 16 -4.83 2.01 -13.95
C LEU A 16 -3.59 1.10 -14.02
N GLY A 17 -3.56 0.14 -14.95
CA GLY A 17 -2.38 -0.67 -15.24
C GLY A 17 -1.18 0.19 -15.66
N ARG A 18 -1.40 1.14 -16.57
CA ARG A 18 -0.37 2.11 -17.00
C ARG A 18 0.10 3.00 -15.85
N LEU A 19 -0.82 3.48 -15.01
CA LEU A 19 -0.47 4.23 -13.81
C LEU A 19 0.44 3.41 -12.89
N ARG A 20 0.06 2.16 -12.59
CA ARG A 20 0.85 1.26 -11.74
C ARG A 20 2.26 1.07 -12.28
N GLU A 21 2.41 0.80 -13.58
CA GLU A 21 3.73 0.64 -14.21
C GLU A 21 4.56 1.94 -14.12
N LEU A 22 3.93 3.09 -14.40
CA LEU A 22 4.58 4.39 -14.33
C LEU A 22 5.15 4.66 -12.93
N VAL A 23 4.29 4.60 -11.90
CA VAL A 23 4.65 5.02 -10.55
C VAL A 23 5.46 3.98 -9.76
N LEU A 24 5.51 2.72 -10.20
CA LEU A 24 6.33 1.70 -9.53
C LEU A 24 7.66 1.40 -10.23
N CYS A 25 7.78 1.67 -11.53
CA CYS A 25 8.94 1.28 -12.32
C CYS A 25 9.65 2.44 -13.01
N LYS A 26 8.93 3.48 -13.46
CA LYS A 26 9.51 4.53 -14.30
C LYS A 26 9.75 5.82 -13.53
N GLU A 27 8.73 6.32 -12.84
CA GLU A 27 8.75 7.62 -12.17
C GLU A 27 8.20 7.52 -10.73
N PRO A 28 8.94 6.91 -9.79
CA PRO A 28 8.43 6.63 -8.43
C PRO A 28 8.12 7.88 -7.59
N TRP A 29 8.69 9.04 -7.93
CA TRP A 29 8.37 10.30 -7.27
C TRP A 29 6.91 10.71 -7.46
N LEU A 30 6.27 10.26 -8.54
CA LEU A 30 4.86 10.51 -8.84
C LEU A 30 3.90 9.79 -7.86
N LEU A 31 4.37 8.79 -7.10
CA LEU A 31 3.55 8.18 -6.03
C LEU A 31 3.03 9.22 -5.04
N ARG A 32 3.82 10.25 -4.73
CA ARG A 32 3.39 11.31 -3.79
C ARG A 32 2.11 12.01 -4.25
N GLU A 33 1.96 12.18 -5.56
CA GLU A 33 0.83 12.87 -6.16
C GLU A 33 -0.35 11.92 -6.42
N PHE A 34 -0.08 10.73 -6.98
CA PHE A 34 -1.14 9.84 -7.45
C PHE A 34 -1.64 8.84 -6.42
N PHE A 35 -0.83 8.50 -5.41
CA PHE A 35 -1.24 7.50 -4.43
C PHE A 35 -2.49 7.92 -3.63
N PRO A 36 -2.61 9.15 -3.12
CA PRO A 36 -3.83 9.60 -2.44
C PRO A 36 -5.07 9.48 -3.32
N ALA A 37 -4.98 9.92 -4.58
CA ALA A 37 -6.08 9.81 -5.54
C ALA A 37 -6.43 8.36 -5.89
N ALA A 38 -5.44 7.46 -5.92
CA ALA A 38 -5.69 6.03 -6.11
C ALA A 38 -6.42 5.40 -4.91
N LEU A 39 -6.14 5.83 -3.68
CA LEU A 39 -6.82 5.31 -2.48
C LEU A 39 -8.32 5.62 -2.46
N GLU A 40 -8.76 6.71 -3.09
CA GLU A 40 -10.18 7.03 -3.27
C GLU A 40 -10.95 5.95 -4.05
N LEU A 41 -10.25 5.13 -4.85
CA LEU A 41 -10.85 4.00 -5.58
C LEU A 41 -11.34 2.87 -4.64
N ALA A 42 -11.10 2.96 -3.33
CA ALA A 42 -11.60 2.01 -2.34
C ALA A 42 -13.14 1.94 -2.33
N VAL A 43 -13.82 3.02 -2.72
CA VAL A 43 -15.29 3.08 -2.81
C VAL A 43 -15.78 3.00 -4.26
N ALA A 44 -14.92 2.65 -5.22
CA ALA A 44 -15.32 2.52 -6.62
C ALA A 44 -16.41 1.45 -6.78
N PRO A 45 -17.43 1.68 -7.62
CA PRO A 45 -18.54 0.73 -7.78
C PRO A 45 -18.09 -0.61 -8.38
N ALA A 46 -17.10 -0.58 -9.28
CA ALA A 46 -16.57 -1.77 -9.94
C ALA A 46 -15.66 -2.59 -9.01
N VAL A 47 -16.01 -3.87 -8.81
CA VAL A 47 -15.25 -4.82 -7.97
C VAL A 47 -13.81 -4.99 -8.48
N GLU A 48 -13.62 -5.02 -9.80
CA GLU A 48 -12.32 -5.18 -10.41
C GLU A 48 -11.38 -4.00 -10.11
N VAL A 49 -11.92 -2.78 -10.03
CA VAL A 49 -11.15 -1.58 -9.68
C VAL A 49 -10.70 -1.65 -8.22
N ARG A 50 -11.57 -2.10 -7.31
CA ARG A 50 -11.21 -2.32 -5.91
C ARG A 50 -10.18 -3.44 -5.73
N LEU A 51 -10.31 -4.54 -6.49
CA LEU A 51 -9.31 -5.62 -6.53
C LEU A 51 -7.95 -5.18 -7.09
N TRP A 52 -7.97 -4.27 -8.06
CA TRP A 52 -6.77 -3.61 -8.57
C TRP A 52 -6.14 -2.75 -7.48
N LEU A 53 -6.93 -1.94 -6.76
CA LEU A 53 -6.42 -1.09 -5.68
C LEU A 53 -5.75 -1.91 -4.59
N VAL A 54 -6.35 -3.02 -4.16
CA VAL A 54 -5.73 -3.93 -3.17
C VAL A 54 -4.37 -4.43 -3.64
N ALA A 55 -4.25 -4.82 -4.93
CA ALA A 55 -2.97 -5.29 -5.48
C ALA A 55 -1.95 -4.14 -5.59
N PHE A 56 -2.40 -2.96 -6.01
CA PHE A 56 -1.56 -1.78 -6.12
C PHE A 56 -0.98 -1.36 -4.75
N VAL A 57 -1.79 -1.37 -3.69
CA VAL A 57 -1.33 -1.11 -2.32
C VAL A 57 -0.31 -2.16 -1.85
N ASP A 58 -0.52 -3.46 -2.15
CA ASP A 58 0.46 -4.52 -1.82
C ASP A 58 1.82 -4.27 -2.49
N ASP A 59 1.83 -3.79 -3.74
CA ASP A 59 3.08 -3.50 -4.45
C ASP A 59 3.77 -2.23 -3.99
N VAL A 60 3.00 -1.16 -3.75
CA VAL A 60 3.52 0.08 -3.18
C VAL A 60 4.15 -0.21 -1.83
N ALA A 61 3.48 -0.99 -0.96
CA ALA A 61 4.00 -1.31 0.36
C ALA A 61 5.33 -2.09 0.35
N LYS A 62 5.53 -2.98 -0.63
CA LYS A 62 6.78 -3.76 -0.78
C LYS A 62 7.96 -2.90 -1.21
N ARG A 63 7.72 -1.86 -2.02
CA ARG A 63 8.77 -1.03 -2.66
C ARG A 63 8.97 0.31 -1.95
N HIS A 64 7.92 0.85 -1.35
CA HIS A 64 7.83 2.19 -0.80
C HIS A 64 7.05 2.16 0.53
N GLY A 65 7.64 1.52 1.53
CA GLY A 65 7.01 1.28 2.83
C GLY A 65 6.49 2.53 3.54
N GLN A 66 7.02 3.72 3.25
CA GLN A 66 6.53 4.97 3.84
C GLN A 66 5.07 5.31 3.51
N TYR A 67 4.50 4.72 2.45
CA TYR A 67 3.10 4.94 2.04
C TYR A 67 2.12 3.98 2.73
N VAL A 68 2.60 3.01 3.51
CA VAL A 68 1.72 2.01 4.15
C VAL A 68 0.73 2.66 5.11
N GLN A 69 1.19 3.64 5.89
CA GLN A 69 0.34 4.30 6.89
C GLN A 69 -0.83 5.06 6.23
N SER A 70 -0.60 5.75 5.11
CA SER A 70 -1.66 6.47 4.41
C SER A 70 -2.68 5.55 3.73
N ALA A 71 -2.32 4.29 3.47
CA ALA A 71 -3.21 3.28 2.89
C ALA A 71 -4.16 2.63 3.91
N LEU A 72 -3.92 2.78 5.23
CA LEU A 72 -4.69 2.08 6.27
C LEU A 72 -6.21 2.37 6.22
N PRO A 73 -6.68 3.61 6.03
CA PRO A 73 -8.12 3.88 5.94
C PRO A 73 -8.77 3.17 4.76
N ALA A 74 -8.12 3.18 3.60
CA ALA A 74 -8.61 2.50 2.40
C ALA A 74 -8.63 0.98 2.58
N LEU A 75 -7.58 0.40 3.18
CA LEU A 75 -7.53 -1.03 3.49
C LEU A 75 -8.61 -1.45 4.49
N SER A 76 -8.90 -0.62 5.50
CA SER A 76 -9.98 -0.86 6.46
C SER A 76 -11.34 -0.99 5.76
N LEU A 77 -11.65 -0.05 4.86
CA LEU A 77 -12.85 -0.11 4.03
C LEU A 77 -12.89 -1.38 3.16
N LEU A 78 -11.77 -1.74 2.54
CA LEU A 78 -11.67 -2.89 1.64
C LEU A 78 -11.72 -4.24 2.37
N VAL A 79 -11.34 -4.32 3.65
CA VAL A 79 -11.49 -5.54 4.45
C VAL A 79 -12.97 -5.82 4.74
N SER A 80 -13.76 -4.77 4.98
CA SER A 80 -15.21 -4.84 5.20
C SER A 80 -16.03 -4.72 3.90
N ASP A 81 -15.41 -4.96 2.73
CA ASP A 81 -16.06 -4.80 1.43
C ASP A 81 -17.24 -5.75 1.24
N ALA A 82 -18.32 -5.25 0.62
CA ALA A 82 -19.49 -6.05 0.28
C ALA A 82 -19.17 -7.26 -0.62
N SER A 83 -18.13 -7.16 -1.44
CA SER A 83 -17.60 -8.29 -2.19
C SER A 83 -16.64 -9.10 -1.32
N PRO A 84 -16.97 -10.36 -0.97
CA PRO A 84 -16.07 -11.19 -0.15
C PRO A 84 -14.73 -11.47 -0.85
N LYS A 85 -14.68 -11.37 -2.18
CA LYS A 85 -13.45 -11.49 -2.97
C LYS A 85 -12.48 -10.34 -2.69
N VAL A 86 -12.99 -9.12 -2.54
CA VAL A 86 -12.19 -7.94 -2.19
C VAL A 86 -11.74 -8.05 -0.74
N GLY A 87 -12.68 -8.32 0.19
CA GLY A 87 -12.40 -8.47 1.62
C GLY A 87 -11.30 -9.48 1.92
N LYS A 88 -11.41 -10.69 1.36
CA LYS A 88 -10.38 -11.76 1.54
C LYS A 88 -9.01 -11.33 1.01
N LYS A 89 -8.97 -10.65 -0.14
CA LYS A 89 -7.69 -10.20 -0.72
C LYS A 89 -7.08 -9.06 0.09
N ALA A 90 -7.89 -8.10 0.54
CA ALA A 90 -7.47 -7.01 1.40
C ALA A 90 -6.90 -7.54 2.73
N LEU A 91 -7.61 -8.48 3.37
CA LEU A 91 -7.16 -9.11 4.61
C LEU A 91 -5.82 -9.84 4.43
N ALA A 92 -5.64 -10.56 3.31
CA ALA A 92 -4.38 -11.22 2.98
C ALA A 92 -3.22 -10.22 2.81
N VAL A 93 -3.48 -9.04 2.24
CA VAL A 93 -2.47 -7.97 2.14
C VAL A 93 -2.18 -7.38 3.52
N VAL A 94 -3.20 -7.07 4.33
CA VAL A 94 -3.02 -6.57 5.70
C VAL A 94 -2.15 -7.51 6.53
N GLY A 95 -2.38 -8.82 6.45
CA GLY A 95 -1.55 -9.81 7.15
C GLY A 95 -0.05 -9.76 6.77
N LYS A 96 0.26 -9.41 5.51
CA LYS A 96 1.66 -9.19 5.08
C LYS A 96 2.20 -7.87 5.63
N LEU A 97 1.39 -6.81 5.60
CA LEU A 97 1.79 -5.47 6.08
C LEU A 97 2.07 -5.45 7.58
N VAL A 98 1.31 -6.21 8.38
CA VAL A 98 1.54 -6.34 9.82
C VAL A 98 2.96 -6.82 10.12
N ARG A 99 3.49 -7.77 9.33
CA ARG A 99 4.89 -8.24 9.50
C ARG A 99 5.90 -7.16 9.17
N VAL A 100 5.67 -6.40 8.09
CA VAL A 100 6.54 -5.29 7.67
C VAL A 100 6.54 -4.17 8.72
N ALA A 101 5.35 -3.79 9.20
CA ALA A 101 5.20 -2.77 10.23
C ALA A 101 5.84 -3.18 11.56
N MET A 102 5.69 -4.45 11.98
CA MET A 102 6.38 -4.97 13.17
C MET A 102 7.90 -4.96 13.01
N ALA A 103 8.43 -5.38 11.86
CA ALA A 103 9.88 -5.34 11.61
C ALA A 103 10.44 -3.90 11.68
N GLN A 104 9.69 -2.93 11.14
CA GLN A 104 10.06 -1.52 11.22
C GLN A 104 10.01 -1.00 12.67
N LEU A 105 8.97 -1.33 13.42
CA LEU A 105 8.87 -0.95 14.84
C LEU A 105 10.02 -1.53 15.67
N VAL A 106 10.39 -2.79 15.46
CA VAL A 106 11.53 -3.41 16.15
C VAL A 106 12.84 -2.73 15.78
N GLY A 107 13.06 -2.38 14.51
CA GLY A 107 14.25 -1.64 14.08
C GLY A 107 14.32 -0.20 14.60
N LEU A 108 13.19 0.42 14.93
CA LEU A 108 13.12 1.72 15.61
C LEU A 108 13.35 1.61 17.13
N VAL A 109 13.02 0.45 17.72
CA VAL A 109 13.17 0.17 19.14
C VAL A 109 14.54 -0.40 19.48
N SER A 110 15.26 -1.01 18.52
CA SER A 110 16.65 -1.39 18.74
C SER A 110 17.48 -0.11 18.91
N PRO A 111 18.04 0.18 20.11
CA PRO A 111 19.03 1.21 20.20
C PRO A 111 20.18 0.79 19.28
N SER A 112 20.62 1.68 18.39
CA SER A 112 22.00 1.58 17.91
C SER A 112 22.85 1.54 19.18
N PRO A 113 23.71 0.53 19.41
CA PRO A 113 24.66 0.63 20.52
C PRO A 113 25.39 1.95 20.29
N SER A 114 25.26 2.88 21.24
CA SER A 114 26.13 4.06 21.22
C SER A 114 27.55 3.52 21.12
N GLU A 115 28.40 4.15 20.31
CA GLU A 115 29.78 3.69 20.05
C GLU A 115 30.60 3.47 21.34
N GLU A 116 30.10 3.96 22.47
CA GLU A 116 30.63 3.80 23.83
C GLU A 116 30.39 2.42 24.50
N GLU A 117 29.39 1.64 24.07
CA GLU A 117 29.01 0.36 24.71
C GLU A 117 29.58 -0.88 24.00
N ALA A 118 30.00 -0.74 22.73
CA ALA A 118 30.54 -1.85 21.93
C ALA A 118 31.81 -2.53 22.51
N PRO A 119 32.79 -1.82 23.12
CA PRO A 119 33.98 -2.49 23.63
C PRO A 119 33.83 -3.13 25.01
N LYS A 120 32.68 -3.02 25.69
CA LYS A 120 32.48 -3.58 27.04
C LYS A 120 31.86 -4.98 27.07
N LEU A 121 31.56 -5.55 25.90
CA LEU A 121 30.88 -6.85 25.78
C LEU A 121 31.81 -8.06 25.71
N TRP A 122 33.13 -7.86 25.68
CA TRP A 122 34.13 -8.94 25.57
C TRP A 122 35.12 -9.02 26.74
N GLU A 123 34.94 -8.21 27.79
CA GLU A 123 35.62 -8.35 29.09
C GLU A 123 34.74 -9.13 30.08
#